data_AF-A0A432SKB9-F1
#
_entry.id   AF-A0A432SKB9-F1
#
_cell.length_a   1.000
_cell.length_b   1.000
_cell.length_c   1.000
_cell.angle_alpha   90.00
_cell.angle_beta   90.00
_cell.angle_gamma   90.00
#
_symmetry.space_group_name_H-M   'P 1'
#
loop_
_entity.id
_entity.type
_entity.pdbx_description
1 polymer ?
#
loop_
_entity_poly.entity_id
_entity_poly.type
_entity_poly.pdbx_seq_one_letter_code
_entity_poly.pdbx_strand_id
1 'polypeptide(L)'
;DEDIQTIPGTDGAKMSKSYGNTIDLFTTEKQLKKQTGKIVTESVPMEEPKEYINCNVYNLCKLFLDEAGQKELQERYKRGGEGHGHFKIYLKELIWDHFAQAREKRAYYLEHTDEVLQILNEGAKKASAIAKEKMRIVRDAVGIYR
;
A
#
# COMPACT_ATOMS: atom_id res chain seq x y z
N ASP A 1 -23.38 -1.01 3.58
CA ASP A 1 -22.05 -1.25 4.15
C ASP A 1 -21.05 -1.31 3.02
N GLU A 2 -20.30 -0.21 2.84
CA GLU A 2 -19.14 -0.21 1.95
C GLU A 2 -18.17 -1.26 2.45
N ASP A 3 -17.88 -2.26 1.60
CA ASP A 3 -16.95 -3.34 1.87
C ASP A 3 -15.55 -2.74 2.08
N ILE A 4 -15.20 -2.38 3.33
CA ILE A 4 -13.87 -1.90 3.68
C ILE A 4 -12.93 -3.09 3.50
N GLN A 5 -12.39 -3.22 2.28
CA GLN A 5 -11.40 -4.24 1.97
C GLN A 5 -10.16 -4.01 2.81
N THR A 6 -10.02 -4.82 3.84
CA THR A 6 -8.86 -4.80 4.72
C THR A 6 -7.70 -5.46 4.00
N ILE A 7 -6.64 -4.68 3.73
CA ILE A 7 -5.42 -5.21 3.14
C ILE A 7 -4.70 -6.08 4.18
N PRO A 8 -4.38 -7.34 3.87
CA PRO A 8 -3.63 -8.20 4.78
C PRO A 8 -2.18 -7.73 4.89
N GLY A 9 -1.62 -7.78 6.10
CA GLY A 9 -0.21 -7.60 6.36
C GLY A 9 0.61 -8.85 6.01
N THR A 10 1.90 -8.82 6.34
CA THR A 10 2.79 -9.97 6.09
C THR A 10 2.37 -11.24 6.84
N ASP A 11 1.57 -11.15 7.88
CA ASP A 11 1.07 -12.26 8.69
C ASP A 11 -0.36 -12.71 8.33
N GLY A 12 -1.02 -12.04 7.37
CA GLY A 12 -2.42 -12.28 7.01
C GLY A 12 -3.44 -11.55 7.88
N ALA A 13 -3.04 -10.96 9.01
CA ALA A 13 -3.89 -10.07 9.78
C ALA A 13 -4.04 -8.71 9.08
N LYS A 14 -4.90 -7.82 9.58
CA LYS A 14 -4.97 -6.44 9.08
C LYS A 14 -3.57 -5.79 9.07
N MET A 15 -3.18 -5.20 7.94
CA MET A 15 -1.92 -4.47 7.85
C MET A 15 -1.94 -3.26 8.80
N SER A 16 -0.95 -3.17 9.69
CA SER A 16 -0.80 -2.07 10.64
C SER A 16 0.66 -1.84 11.03
N LYS A 17 1.05 -0.56 11.12
CA LYS A 17 2.37 -0.18 11.63
C LYS A 17 2.60 -0.68 13.05
N SER A 18 1.57 -0.68 13.90
CA SER A 18 1.67 -1.16 15.29
C SER A 18 1.93 -2.66 15.40
N TYR A 19 1.49 -3.45 14.42
CA TYR A 19 1.72 -4.89 14.38
C TYR A 19 3.05 -5.26 13.73
N GLY A 20 3.74 -4.30 13.09
CA GLY A 20 5.01 -4.55 12.40
C GLY A 20 4.87 -5.46 11.18
N ASN A 21 3.66 -5.63 10.65
CA ASN A 21 3.32 -6.50 9.51
C ASN A 21 3.13 -5.72 8.19
N THR A 22 3.77 -4.55 8.07
CA THR A 22 3.61 -3.63 6.93
C THR A 22 4.55 -3.93 5.78
N ILE A 23 4.15 -3.47 4.58
CA ILE A 23 4.99 -3.37 3.40
C ILE A 23 5.07 -1.89 3.03
N ASP A 24 6.26 -1.30 3.16
CA ASP A 24 6.47 0.14 2.93
C ASP A 24 6.66 0.41 1.43
N LEU A 25 5.86 1.33 0.87
CA LEU A 25 5.88 1.64 -0.56
C LEU A 25 7.10 2.45 -1.00
N PHE A 26 7.59 3.32 -0.12
CA PHE A 26 8.67 4.26 -0.39
C PHE A 26 9.93 3.91 0.40
N THR A 27 10.39 2.69 0.20
CA THR A 27 11.56 2.11 0.85
C THR A 27 12.61 1.68 -0.19
N THR A 28 13.79 1.28 0.25
CA THR A 28 14.80 0.73 -0.69
C THR A 28 14.36 -0.64 -1.23
N GLU A 29 14.80 -1.01 -2.43
CA GLU A 29 14.46 -2.32 -3.00
C GLU A 29 14.86 -3.48 -2.06
N LYS A 30 16.01 -3.33 -1.38
CA LYS A 30 16.50 -4.29 -0.38
C LYS A 30 15.54 -4.43 0.81
N GLN A 31 15.00 -3.31 1.30
CA GLN A 31 14.02 -3.32 2.39
C GLN A 31 12.69 -3.91 1.95
N LEU A 32 12.22 -3.58 0.73
CA LEU A 32 11.00 -4.14 0.16
C LEU A 32 11.13 -5.67 0.03
N LYS A 33 12.25 -6.17 -0.53
CA LYS A 33 12.56 -7.60 -0.61
C LYS A 33 12.55 -8.28 0.76
N LYS A 34 13.06 -7.61 1.80
CA LYS A 34 13.04 -8.11 3.18
C LYS A 34 11.61 -8.18 3.71
N GLN A 35 10.76 -7.19 3.44
CA GLN A 35 9.37 -7.14 3.88
C GLN A 35 8.52 -8.20 3.18
N THR A 36 8.58 -8.30 1.85
CA THR A 36 7.85 -9.33 1.09
C THR A 36 8.34 -10.74 1.43
N GLY A 37 9.63 -10.91 1.74
CA GLY A 37 10.20 -12.17 2.21
C GLY A 37 9.54 -12.72 3.49
N LYS A 38 9.10 -11.83 4.39
CA LYS A 38 8.46 -12.18 5.67
C LYS A 38 7.02 -12.64 5.55
N ILE A 39 6.41 -12.57 4.36
CA ILE A 39 5.01 -12.95 4.20
C ILE A 39 4.81 -14.41 4.62
N VAL A 40 3.88 -14.66 5.54
CA VAL A 40 3.56 -15.99 6.04
C VAL A 40 2.89 -16.78 4.92
N THR A 41 3.47 -17.95 4.64
CA THR A 41 3.02 -18.89 3.62
C THR A 41 3.07 -20.30 4.18
N GLU A 42 2.27 -21.19 3.63
CA GLU A 42 2.31 -22.60 3.96
C GLU A 42 3.62 -23.25 3.46
N SER A 43 3.96 -24.40 4.04
CA SER A 43 5.13 -25.19 3.67
C SER A 43 4.74 -26.26 2.67
N VAL A 44 4.63 -25.87 1.39
CA VAL A 44 4.35 -26.77 0.27
C VAL A 44 5.62 -26.94 -0.57
N PRO A 45 6.01 -28.17 -0.96
CA PRO A 45 7.13 -28.42 -1.87
C PRO A 45 7.05 -27.57 -3.14
N MET A 46 8.20 -27.25 -3.74
CA MET A 46 8.25 -26.38 -4.92
C MET A 46 7.44 -26.96 -6.09
N GLU A 47 7.51 -28.28 -6.25
CA GLU A 47 6.98 -29.00 -7.41
C GLU A 47 5.47 -29.19 -7.30
N GLU A 48 4.94 -29.17 -6.08
CA GLU A 48 3.51 -29.35 -5.84
C GLU A 48 2.70 -28.10 -6.16
N PRO A 49 1.46 -28.28 -6.69
CA PRO A 49 0.47 -27.22 -6.79
C PRO A 49 0.24 -26.51 -5.46
N LYS A 50 -0.10 -25.22 -5.52
CA LYS A 50 -0.34 -24.37 -4.33
C LYS A 50 -1.74 -23.80 -4.35
N GLU A 51 -2.35 -23.71 -3.17
CA GLU A 51 -3.64 -23.03 -3.00
C GLU A 51 -3.43 -21.51 -2.98
N TYR A 52 -4.20 -20.78 -3.80
CA TYR A 52 -4.10 -19.32 -3.92
C TYR A 52 -5.17 -18.60 -3.08
N ILE A 53 -6.33 -19.24 -2.82
CA ILE A 53 -7.49 -18.62 -2.17
C ILE A 53 -7.13 -18.05 -0.78
N ASN A 54 -6.34 -18.78 0.00
CA ASN A 54 -5.91 -18.37 1.35
C ASN A 54 -4.44 -17.88 1.39
N CYS A 55 -3.80 -17.70 0.24
CA CYS A 55 -2.40 -17.31 0.20
C CYS A 55 -2.25 -15.79 0.36
N ASN A 56 -1.61 -15.36 1.44
CA ASN A 56 -1.33 -13.94 1.69
C ASN A 56 -0.56 -13.25 0.54
N VAL A 57 0.36 -13.98 -0.11
CA VAL A 57 1.12 -13.47 -1.26
C VAL A 57 0.19 -13.21 -2.44
N TYR A 58 -0.71 -14.14 -2.74
CA TYR A 58 -1.68 -13.98 -3.83
C TYR A 58 -2.64 -12.81 -3.56
N ASN A 59 -3.17 -12.72 -2.34
CA ASN A 59 -4.07 -11.64 -1.93
C ASN A 59 -3.43 -10.26 -2.09
N LEU A 60 -2.12 -10.15 -1.85
CA LEU A 60 -1.36 -8.92 -2.10
C LEU A 60 -1.11 -8.69 -3.60
N CYS A 61 -0.75 -9.72 -4.38
CA CYS A 61 -0.57 -9.58 -5.83
C CYS A 61 -1.84 -9.08 -6.53
N LYS A 62 -3.02 -9.56 -6.09
CA LYS A 62 -4.32 -9.17 -6.64
C LYS A 62 -4.55 -7.65 -6.66
N LEU A 63 -3.97 -6.92 -5.71
CA LEU A 63 -4.08 -5.46 -5.64
C LEU A 63 -3.40 -4.73 -6.81
N PHE A 64 -2.48 -5.40 -7.50
CA PHE A 64 -1.67 -4.84 -8.58
C PHE A 64 -1.98 -5.45 -9.95
N LEU A 65 -2.87 -6.45 -10.00
CA LEU A 65 -3.16 -7.22 -11.21
C LEU A 65 -4.60 -6.99 -11.68
N ASP A 66 -4.77 -6.91 -12.99
CA ASP A 66 -6.08 -6.98 -13.63
C ASP A 66 -6.61 -8.42 -13.64
N GLU A 67 -7.83 -8.63 -14.15
CA GLU A 67 -8.44 -9.97 -14.18
C GLU A 67 -7.62 -10.99 -14.98
N ALA A 68 -6.96 -10.55 -16.04
CA ALA A 68 -6.11 -11.42 -16.86
C ALA A 68 -4.87 -11.87 -16.09
N GLY A 69 -4.13 -10.93 -15.48
CA GLY A 69 -2.96 -11.23 -14.66
C GLY A 69 -3.30 -12.05 -13.42
N GLN A 70 -4.49 -11.84 -12.83
CA GLN A 70 -4.98 -12.68 -11.74
C GLN A 70 -5.19 -14.14 -12.18
N LYS A 71 -5.80 -14.37 -13.35
CA LYS A 71 -6.01 -15.72 -13.89
C LYS A 71 -4.68 -16.41 -14.22
N GLU A 72 -3.75 -15.69 -14.85
CA GLU A 72 -2.42 -16.22 -15.15
C GLU A 72 -1.68 -16.61 -13.86
N LEU A 73 -1.73 -15.77 -12.82
CA LEU A 73 -1.13 -16.10 -11.53
C LEU A 73 -1.81 -17.32 -10.87
N GLN A 74 -3.14 -17.44 -10.95
CA GLN A 74 -3.85 -18.62 -10.45
C GLN A 74 -3.42 -19.90 -11.19
N GLU A 75 -3.22 -19.84 -12.51
CA GLU A 75 -2.74 -20.97 -13.29
C GLU A 75 -1.32 -21.38 -12.88
N ARG A 76 -0.42 -20.41 -12.63
CA ARG A 76 0.93 -20.67 -12.10
C ARG A 76 0.90 -21.37 -10.75
N TYR A 77 0.01 -20.96 -9.85
CA TYR A 77 -0.20 -21.63 -8.56
C TYR A 77 -0.67 -23.08 -8.73
N LYS A 78 -1.65 -23.33 -9.61
CA LYS A 78 -2.23 -24.66 -9.85
C LYS A 78 -1.28 -25.61 -10.60
N ARG A 79 -0.40 -25.08 -11.45
CA ARG A 79 0.54 -25.87 -12.25
C ARG A 79 1.64 -26.53 -11.42
N GLY A 80 2.05 -25.91 -10.31
CA GLY A 80 3.24 -26.33 -9.57
C GLY A 80 4.56 -25.94 -10.28
N GLY A 81 5.70 -26.31 -9.69
CA GLY A 81 7.04 -25.96 -10.19
C GLY A 81 7.55 -24.58 -9.79
N GLU A 82 6.72 -23.79 -9.08
CA GLU A 82 7.10 -22.50 -8.49
C GLU A 82 6.85 -22.54 -6.97
N GLY A 83 7.88 -22.28 -6.19
CA GLY A 83 7.80 -22.16 -4.73
C GLY A 83 7.19 -20.82 -4.29
N HIS A 84 6.70 -20.72 -3.04
CA HIS A 84 6.25 -19.43 -2.47
C HIS A 84 7.33 -18.33 -2.50
N GLY A 85 8.62 -18.71 -2.48
CA GLY A 85 9.72 -17.77 -2.68
C GLY A 85 9.67 -17.05 -4.04
N HIS A 86 9.32 -17.76 -5.11
CA HIS A 86 9.17 -17.17 -6.46
C HIS A 86 8.00 -16.19 -6.48
N PHE A 87 6.86 -16.55 -5.90
CA PHE A 87 5.71 -15.64 -5.82
C PHE A 87 5.96 -14.40 -4.96
N LYS A 88 6.76 -14.50 -3.89
CA LYS A 88 7.20 -13.34 -3.09
C LYS A 88 8.11 -12.39 -3.88
N ILE A 89 8.97 -12.94 -4.75
CA ILE A 89 9.80 -12.14 -5.66
C ILE A 89 8.91 -11.44 -6.69
N TYR A 90 7.97 -12.16 -7.30
CA TYR A 90 7.01 -11.60 -8.23
C TYR A 90 6.18 -10.46 -7.61
N LEU A 91 5.69 -10.64 -6.37
CA LEU A 91 5.00 -9.56 -5.64
C LEU A 91 5.90 -8.33 -5.45
N LYS A 92 7.17 -8.53 -5.08
CA LYS A 92 8.13 -7.43 -4.95
C LYS A 92 8.25 -6.66 -6.26
N GLU A 93 8.36 -7.35 -7.39
CA GLU A 93 8.45 -6.75 -8.73
C GLU A 93 7.20 -5.95 -9.07
N LEU A 94 6.00 -6.51 -8.85
CA LEU A 94 4.74 -5.78 -9.04
C LEU A 94 4.67 -4.48 -8.23
N ILE A 95 4.98 -4.54 -6.93
CA ILE A 95 4.99 -3.35 -6.06
C ILE A 95 6.05 -2.35 -6.54
N TRP A 96 7.22 -2.85 -6.90
CA TRP A 96 8.30 -2.00 -7.38
C TRP A 96 7.83 -1.27 -8.64
N ASP A 97 7.44 -1.97 -9.69
CA ASP A 97 7.14 -1.35 -10.97
C ASP A 97 5.92 -0.42 -10.89
N HIS A 98 4.87 -0.83 -10.16
CA HIS A 98 3.66 -0.01 -9.99
C HIS A 98 3.95 1.37 -9.38
N PHE A 99 4.87 1.46 -8.42
CA PHE A 99 5.21 2.71 -7.74
C PHE A 99 6.46 3.41 -8.30
N ALA A 100 6.98 3.02 -9.46
CA ALA A 100 8.19 3.63 -10.04
C ALA A 100 8.08 5.15 -10.18
N GLN A 101 7.05 5.64 -10.86
CA GLN A 101 6.82 7.08 -11.05
C GLN A 101 6.57 7.81 -9.72
N ALA A 102 5.88 7.16 -8.78
CA ALA A 102 5.62 7.76 -7.46
C ALA A 102 6.91 7.87 -6.63
N ARG A 103 7.82 6.88 -6.73
CA ARG A 103 9.14 6.92 -6.09
C ARG A 103 10.01 8.04 -6.65
N GLU A 104 10.02 8.23 -7.97
CA GLU A 104 10.72 9.34 -8.62
C GLU A 104 10.19 10.70 -8.15
N LYS A 105 8.87 10.89 -8.17
CA LYS A 105 8.24 12.13 -7.66
C LYS A 105 8.55 12.36 -6.19
N ARG A 106 8.56 11.31 -5.37
CA ARG A 106 8.93 11.44 -3.97
C ARG A 106 10.39 11.84 -3.80
N ALA A 107 11.31 11.26 -4.58
CA ALA A 107 12.71 11.65 -4.54
C ALA A 107 12.88 13.13 -4.91
N TYR A 108 12.21 13.59 -5.97
CA TYR A 108 12.17 15.00 -6.36
C TYR A 108 11.71 15.91 -5.21
N TYR A 109 10.56 15.62 -4.59
CA TYR A 109 10.02 16.46 -3.51
C TYR A 109 10.82 16.41 -2.20
N LEU A 110 11.63 15.38 -1.99
CA LEU A 110 12.57 15.35 -0.87
C LEU A 110 13.75 16.30 -1.09
N GLU A 111 14.10 16.58 -2.34
CA GLU A 111 15.14 17.56 -2.71
C GLU A 111 14.56 18.98 -2.88
N HIS A 112 13.25 19.10 -3.20
CA HIS A 112 12.53 20.36 -3.43
C HIS A 112 11.49 20.63 -2.32
N THR A 113 11.97 20.66 -1.07
CA THR A 113 11.08 20.80 0.11
C THR A 113 10.35 22.14 0.18
N ASP A 114 10.91 23.19 -0.42
CA ASP A 114 10.29 24.51 -0.57
C ASP A 114 9.03 24.45 -1.44
N GLU A 115 9.05 23.69 -2.54
CA GLU A 115 7.86 23.44 -3.37
C GLU A 115 6.77 22.72 -2.57
N VAL A 116 7.15 21.71 -1.77
CA VAL A 116 6.21 21.00 -0.89
C VAL A 116 5.56 21.97 0.09
N LEU A 117 6.35 22.82 0.73
CA LEU A 117 5.84 23.84 1.65
C LEU A 117 4.94 24.85 0.95
N GLN A 118 5.27 25.25 -0.29
CA GLN A 118 4.41 26.12 -1.09
C GLN A 118 3.04 25.47 -1.35
N ILE A 119 3.03 24.21 -1.83
CA ILE A 119 1.80 23.46 -2.09
C ILE A 119 0.96 23.35 -0.81
N LEU A 120 1.58 23.03 0.33
CA LEU A 120 0.90 22.96 1.63
C LEU A 120 0.33 24.32 2.06
N ASN A 121 1.08 25.41 1.87
CA ASN A 121 0.65 26.76 2.21
C ASN A 121 -0.53 27.22 1.34
N GLU A 122 -0.53 26.89 0.05
CA GLU A 122 -1.66 27.18 -0.85
C GLU A 122 -2.92 26.42 -0.43
N GLY A 123 -2.78 25.14 -0.07
CA GLY A 123 -3.86 24.35 0.50
C GLY A 123 -4.39 24.94 1.82
N ALA A 124 -3.48 25.33 2.71
CA ALA A 124 -3.82 25.95 3.99
C ALA A 124 -4.57 27.28 3.82
N LYS A 125 -4.18 28.12 2.85
CA LYS A 125 -4.90 29.38 2.54
C LYS A 125 -6.36 29.11 2.14
N LYS A 126 -6.57 28.15 1.24
CA LYS A 126 -7.92 27.75 0.78
C LYS A 126 -8.77 27.20 1.94
N ALA A 127 -8.20 26.27 2.72
CA ALA A 127 -8.87 25.70 3.88
C ALA A 127 -9.17 26.75 4.96
N SER A 128 -8.24 27.68 5.21
CA SER A 128 -8.38 28.73 6.22
C SER A 128 -9.53 29.69 5.90
N ALA A 129 -9.76 30.03 4.63
CA ALA A 129 -10.89 30.87 4.25
C ALA A 129 -12.24 30.23 4.65
N ILE A 130 -12.41 28.95 4.35
CA ILE A 130 -13.62 28.17 4.70
C ILE A 130 -13.74 28.05 6.23
N ALA A 131 -12.65 27.70 6.91
CA ALA A 131 -12.64 27.54 8.36
C ALA A 131 -12.94 28.86 9.09
N LYS A 132 -12.41 29.99 8.62
CA LYS A 132 -12.67 31.31 9.21
C LYS A 132 -14.14 31.68 9.13
N GLU A 133 -14.78 31.45 8.00
CA GLU A 133 -16.21 31.74 7.84
C GLU A 133 -17.06 30.84 8.74
N LYS A 134 -16.74 29.54 8.82
CA LYS A 134 -17.42 28.63 9.75
C LYS A 134 -17.23 29.06 11.20
N MET A 135 -16.02 29.45 11.59
CA MET A 135 -15.70 29.88 12.95
C MET A 135 -16.36 31.21 13.32
N ARG A 136 -16.69 32.08 12.35
CA ARG A 136 -17.49 33.29 12.61
C ARG A 136 -18.87 32.90 13.10
N ILE A 137 -19.57 32.02 12.36
CA ILE A 137 -20.90 31.52 12.72
C ILE A 137 -20.88 30.82 14.08
N VAL A 138 -19.87 29.97 14.33
CA VAL A 138 -19.74 29.27 15.62
C VAL A 138 -19.56 30.26 16.76
N ARG A 139 -18.69 31.27 16.61
CA ARG A 139 -18.46 32.29 17.64
C ARG A 139 -19.69 33.12 17.94
N ASP A 140 -20.43 33.53 16.89
CA ASP A 140 -21.69 34.25 17.03
C ASP A 140 -22.73 33.40 17.80
N ALA A 141 -22.82 32.09 17.50
CA ALA A 141 -23.76 31.19 18.15
C ALA A 141 -23.44 30.89 19.62
N VAL A 142 -22.15 30.83 19.98
CA VAL A 142 -21.70 30.50 21.35
C VAL A 142 -21.37 31.73 22.19
N GLY A 143 -21.62 32.93 21.68
CA GLY A 143 -21.44 34.19 22.41
C GLY A 143 -19.98 34.56 22.68
N ILE A 144 -19.02 34.00 21.93
CA ILE A 144 -17.62 34.40 22.01
C ILE A 144 -17.43 35.61 21.10
N TYR A 145 -17.70 36.79 21.65
CA TYR A 145 -17.35 38.06 21.05
C TYR A 145 -15.88 38.33 21.32
N ARG A 146 -15.12 38.67 20.27
CA ARG A 146 -13.69 38.98 20.37
C ARG A 146 -13.42 40.13 21.33
#